data_AF-A0A9Q7XNB6-F1
#
_entry.id   AF-A0A9Q7XNB6-F1
#
_cell.length_a   1.000
_cell.length_b   1.000
_cell.length_c   1.000
_cell.angle_alpha   90.00
_cell.angle_beta   90.00
_cell.angle_gamma   90.00
#
_symmetry.space_group_name_H-M   'P 1'
#
loop_
_entity.id
_entity.type
_entity.pdbx_description
1 polymer ?
#
loop_
_entity_poly.entity_id
_entity_poly.type
_entity_poly.pdbx_seq_one_letter_code
_entity_poly.pdbx_strand_id
1 'polypeptide(L)'
;MDSAASSSSGSHGPAFNADPTVPRDDSGIKDLDYYYSSFVTNPELPTLTNDKLEKHLNTLIHYKGTPVLFTDADDETKVQHTLKRYPKVWLVAPPTPEQPRKVRHLYLEKGMDSGIDTLNRGTSGWIEVRNYVEAARKFKSEHGDNALYLRYGRPFAERKVSKFFGYNVPQWNALKRSSTPAYDLEKARFPHLRNTLDQYNYLKGYDSKNRLLGFKLDKNGNVLLEYLGQYHPRV
;
A
#
# COMPACT_ATOMS: atom_id res chain seq x y z
N MET A 1 -31.15 -6.46 70.15
CA MET A 1 -31.03 -5.00 70.01
C MET A 1 -29.58 -4.69 69.67
N ASP A 2 -29.05 -5.26 68.58
CA ASP A 2 -29.23 -4.88 67.15
C ASP A 2 -28.43 -3.61 66.82
N SER A 3 -27.28 -3.76 66.14
CA SER A 3 -27.07 -3.46 64.69
C SER A 3 -26.52 -2.04 64.50
N ALA A 4 -25.54 -1.72 63.65
CA ALA A 4 -24.89 -2.42 62.56
C ALA A 4 -23.47 -1.86 62.32
N ALA A 5 -22.60 -2.70 61.76
CA ALA A 5 -21.36 -2.34 61.10
C ALA A 5 -21.64 -1.91 59.64
N SER A 6 -20.78 -1.05 59.06
CA SER A 6 -20.81 -0.75 57.63
C SER A 6 -19.47 -1.10 57.00
N SER A 7 -19.51 -2.02 56.03
CA SER A 7 -18.43 -2.48 55.16
C SER A 7 -18.76 -2.09 53.71
N SER A 8 -17.75 -1.75 52.91
CA SER A 8 -17.83 -1.65 51.44
C SER A 8 -16.39 -1.71 50.90
N SER A 9 -15.83 -2.87 50.61
CA SER A 9 -15.98 -3.71 49.40
C SER A 9 -15.51 -3.01 48.12
N GLY A 10 -14.27 -3.32 47.72
CA GLY A 10 -13.75 -3.06 46.40
C GLY A 10 -14.34 -4.01 45.37
N SER A 11 -14.75 -3.48 44.23
CA SER A 11 -15.26 -4.23 43.09
C SER A 11 -14.18 -4.31 42.00
N HIS A 12 -13.54 -5.48 41.91
CA HIS A 12 -12.90 -5.95 40.69
C HIS A 12 -13.99 -6.21 39.64
N GLY A 13 -13.89 -5.54 38.48
CA GLY A 13 -14.71 -5.85 37.31
C GLY A 13 -14.23 -7.16 36.65
N PRO A 14 -15.14 -7.96 36.08
CA PRO A 14 -14.82 -9.29 35.58
C PRO A 14 -13.99 -9.22 34.28
N ALA A 15 -12.97 -10.07 34.21
CA ALA A 15 -12.30 -10.42 32.97
C ALA A 15 -13.32 -11.06 32.02
N PHE A 16 -13.45 -10.49 30.81
CA PHE A 16 -14.21 -11.11 29.73
C PHE A 16 -13.53 -12.41 29.32
N ASN A 17 -14.05 -13.52 29.85
CA ASN A 17 -13.75 -14.87 29.37
C ASN A 17 -14.26 -14.97 27.92
N ALA A 18 -13.32 -14.92 26.97
CA ALA A 18 -13.60 -15.22 25.58
C ALA A 18 -13.98 -16.70 25.43
N ASP A 19 -15.12 -16.94 24.77
CA ASP A 19 -15.65 -18.26 24.45
C ASP A 19 -14.64 -19.06 23.60
N PRO A 20 -14.16 -20.23 24.07
CA PRO A 20 -13.18 -21.05 23.36
C PRO A 20 -13.77 -21.77 22.12
N THR A 21 -15.05 -21.61 21.82
CA THR A 21 -15.72 -22.29 20.70
C THR A 21 -15.75 -21.50 19.40
N VAL A 22 -15.31 -20.24 19.39
CA VAL A 22 -15.11 -19.47 18.16
C VAL A 22 -13.79 -19.91 17.53
N PRO A 23 -13.78 -20.45 16.30
CA PRO A 23 -12.54 -20.77 15.60
C PRO A 23 -11.66 -19.53 15.57
N ARG A 24 -10.49 -19.59 16.22
CA ARG A 24 -9.50 -18.52 16.08
C ARG A 24 -9.03 -18.56 14.63
N ASP A 25 -9.35 -17.49 13.92
CA ASP A 25 -8.75 -17.25 12.61
C ASP A 25 -7.26 -16.94 12.83
N ASP A 26 -6.44 -17.99 12.74
CA ASP A 26 -4.98 -17.93 12.89
C ASP A 26 -4.30 -17.19 11.72
N SER A 27 -5.05 -16.74 10.71
CA SER A 27 -4.50 -15.94 9.60
C SER A 27 -4.01 -14.56 10.04
N GLY A 28 -4.46 -14.07 11.20
CA GLY A 28 -4.19 -12.69 11.64
C GLY A 28 -4.88 -11.62 10.79
N ILE A 29 -5.68 -12.02 9.80
CA ILE A 29 -6.53 -11.15 9.00
C ILE A 29 -7.69 -10.68 9.88
N LYS A 30 -8.05 -9.40 9.72
CA LYS A 30 -9.11 -8.76 10.50
C LYS A 30 -10.06 -8.03 9.57
N ASP A 31 -11.35 -8.06 9.87
CA ASP A 31 -12.31 -7.29 9.09
C ASP A 31 -12.14 -5.78 9.31
N LEU A 32 -12.68 -4.95 8.40
CA LEU A 32 -12.58 -3.49 8.52
C LEU A 32 -13.15 -2.95 9.84
N ASP A 33 -14.22 -3.57 10.36
CA ASP A 33 -14.89 -3.14 11.59
C ASP A 33 -13.98 -3.30 12.83
N TYR A 34 -13.06 -4.27 12.82
CA TYR A 34 -12.02 -4.40 13.85
C TYR A 34 -11.09 -3.17 13.84
N TYR A 35 -10.66 -2.73 12.66
CA TYR A 35 -9.80 -1.55 12.54
C TYR A 35 -10.50 -0.26 12.94
N TYR A 36 -11.82 -0.19 12.72
CA TYR A 36 -12.63 0.93 13.15
C TYR A 36 -12.81 1.00 14.66
N SER A 37 -13.07 -0.13 15.32
CA SER A 37 -13.52 -0.17 16.73
C SER A 37 -12.43 -0.52 17.75
N SER A 38 -11.51 -1.41 17.38
CA SER A 38 -10.70 -2.16 18.35
C SER A 38 -9.20 -2.07 18.10
N PHE A 39 -8.79 -1.77 16.87
CA PHE A 39 -7.37 -1.68 16.52
C PHE A 39 -6.65 -0.56 17.27
N VAL A 40 -5.53 -0.91 17.86
CA VAL A 40 -4.61 0.02 18.55
C VAL A 40 -3.22 -0.20 18.00
N THR A 41 -2.44 0.88 17.84
CA THR A 41 -1.06 0.73 17.38
C THR A 41 -0.19 0.08 18.45
N ASN A 42 0.65 -0.88 18.08
CA ASN A 42 1.62 -1.49 18.98
C ASN A 42 2.98 -0.79 18.85
N PRO A 43 3.39 0.08 19.79
CA PRO A 43 4.67 0.79 19.72
C PRO A 43 5.88 -0.14 19.92
N GLU A 44 5.70 -1.26 20.63
CA GLU A 44 6.76 -2.23 20.95
C GLU A 44 7.02 -3.21 19.80
N LEU A 45 6.19 -3.19 18.75
CA LEU A 45 6.37 -4.06 17.60
C LEU A 45 7.77 -3.87 16.99
N PRO A 46 8.59 -4.93 16.85
CA PRO A 46 9.96 -4.80 16.35
C PRO A 46 10.01 -4.10 14.99
N THR A 47 11.02 -3.25 14.78
CA THR A 47 11.25 -2.68 13.45
C THR A 47 11.74 -3.78 12.52
N LEU A 48 11.06 -4.01 11.39
CA LEU A 48 11.55 -4.94 10.39
C LEU A 48 12.92 -4.48 9.86
N THR A 49 13.80 -5.43 9.55
CA THR A 49 15.02 -5.12 8.80
C THR A 49 14.67 -4.50 7.46
N ASN A 50 15.56 -3.67 6.89
CA ASN A 50 15.32 -3.01 5.60
C ASN A 50 14.87 -4.01 4.53
N ASP A 51 15.52 -5.17 4.40
CA ASP A 51 15.16 -6.19 3.41
C ASP A 51 13.75 -6.77 3.62
N LYS A 52 13.36 -7.05 4.86
CA LYS A 52 12.02 -7.56 5.18
C LYS A 52 10.95 -6.49 4.96
N LEU A 53 11.26 -5.24 5.29
CA LEU A 53 10.41 -4.08 5.07
C LEU A 53 10.21 -3.83 3.57
N GLU A 54 11.29 -3.88 2.78
CA GLU A 54 11.24 -3.76 1.33
C GLU A 54 10.41 -4.86 0.71
N LYS A 55 10.60 -6.12 1.13
CA LYS A 55 9.76 -7.23 0.66
C LYS A 55 8.28 -7.03 1.01
N HIS A 56 7.97 -6.49 2.19
CA HIS A 56 6.60 -6.28 2.66
C HIS A 56 5.90 -5.09 2.00
N LEU A 57 6.61 -3.99 1.77
CA LEU A 57 6.03 -2.70 1.44
C LEU A 57 6.24 -2.27 -0.02
N ASN A 58 7.23 -2.82 -0.73
CA ASN A 58 7.46 -2.47 -2.14
C ASN A 58 6.37 -3.01 -3.07
N THR A 59 5.57 -3.98 -2.63
CA THR A 59 4.43 -4.54 -3.35
C THR A 59 3.09 -3.97 -2.87
N LEU A 60 3.11 -2.78 -2.25
CA LEU A 60 1.90 -2.04 -1.91
C LEU A 60 1.64 -0.95 -2.95
N ILE A 61 0.38 -0.81 -3.36
CA ILE A 61 -0.04 0.36 -4.11
C ILE A 61 -0.15 1.57 -3.17
N HIS A 62 0.06 2.79 -3.68
CA HIS A 62 0.04 4.01 -2.91
C HIS A 62 -0.85 5.07 -3.58
N TYR A 63 -1.92 5.48 -2.89
CA TYR A 63 -2.76 6.59 -3.31
C TYR A 63 -2.25 7.89 -2.69
N LYS A 64 -1.82 8.87 -3.51
CA LYS A 64 -1.26 10.15 -3.06
C LYS A 64 -0.14 9.99 -2.00
N GLY A 65 0.74 9.00 -2.21
CA GLY A 65 1.83 8.68 -1.29
C GLY A 65 1.42 7.90 -0.04
N THR A 66 0.13 7.62 0.15
CA THR A 66 -0.39 6.81 1.27
C THR A 66 -0.56 5.36 0.82
N PRO A 67 0.05 4.38 1.51
CA PRO A 67 -0.12 2.97 1.18
C PRO A 67 -1.58 2.54 1.29
N VAL A 68 -1.99 1.62 0.42
CA VAL A 68 -3.31 0.98 0.43
C VAL A 68 -3.12 -0.50 0.73
N LEU A 69 -3.78 -0.98 1.77
CA LEU A 69 -3.83 -2.38 2.17
C LEU A 69 -5.26 -2.92 2.06
N PHE A 70 -5.36 -4.24 1.92
CA PHE A 70 -6.59 -4.96 1.69
C PHE A 70 -6.88 -5.87 2.88
N THR A 71 -7.97 -5.66 3.59
CA THR A 71 -8.26 -6.38 4.83
C THR A 71 -8.62 -7.84 4.63
N ASP A 72 -8.78 -8.31 3.39
CA ASP A 72 -8.97 -9.71 3.01
C ASP A 72 -7.67 -10.42 2.58
N ALA A 73 -6.57 -9.68 2.49
CA ALA A 73 -5.27 -10.20 2.03
C ALA A 73 -4.10 -9.84 2.95
N ASP A 74 -4.23 -8.76 3.73
CA ASP A 74 -3.19 -8.22 4.59
C ASP A 74 -3.58 -8.42 6.06
N ASP A 75 -2.70 -9.09 6.82
CA ASP A 75 -2.87 -9.29 8.25
C ASP A 75 -2.68 -8.00 9.07
N GLU A 76 -3.13 -8.03 10.32
CA GLU A 76 -3.00 -6.93 11.26
C GLU A 76 -1.54 -6.49 11.46
N THR A 77 -0.61 -7.43 11.48
CA THR A 77 0.82 -7.16 11.70
C THR A 77 1.40 -6.32 10.55
N LYS A 78 0.95 -6.56 9.32
CA LYS A 78 1.33 -5.78 8.15
C LYS A 78 0.75 -4.36 8.20
N VAL A 79 -0.47 -4.18 8.71
CA VAL A 79 -1.04 -2.86 8.97
C VAL A 79 -0.21 -2.11 10.02
N GLN A 80 0.14 -2.77 11.13
CA GLN A 80 1.00 -2.19 12.18
C GLN A 80 2.37 -1.76 11.65
N HIS A 81 3.07 -2.64 10.92
CA HIS A 81 4.36 -2.31 10.32
C HIS A 81 4.25 -1.19 9.27
N THR A 82 3.17 -1.16 8.51
CA THR A 82 2.90 -0.07 7.56
C THR A 82 2.73 1.24 8.32
N LEU A 83 1.94 1.28 9.38
CA LEU A 83 1.72 2.48 10.22
C LEU A 83 2.98 2.93 10.99
N LYS A 84 3.90 2.01 11.26
CA LYS A 84 5.23 2.35 11.83
C LYS A 84 6.13 3.04 10.81
N ARG A 85 6.01 2.71 9.51
CA ARG A 85 6.81 3.30 8.42
C ARG A 85 6.16 4.54 7.82
N TYR A 86 4.85 4.53 7.70
CA TYR A 86 4.03 5.58 7.11
C TYR A 86 3.03 6.05 8.17
N PRO A 87 2.92 7.36 8.45
CA PRO A 87 1.98 7.83 9.46
C PRO A 87 0.51 7.63 9.05
N LYS A 88 0.24 7.18 7.82
CA LYS A 88 -1.08 7.14 7.21
C LYS A 88 -1.22 5.84 6.41
N VAL A 89 -2.40 5.26 6.38
CA VAL A 89 -2.73 4.10 5.56
C VAL A 89 -4.21 4.10 5.16
N TRP A 90 -4.49 3.62 3.95
CA TRP A 90 -5.83 3.26 3.51
C TRP A 90 -6.04 1.77 3.67
N LEU A 91 -7.12 1.38 4.35
CA LEU A 91 -7.61 0.02 4.40
C LEU A 91 -8.82 -0.10 3.48
N VAL A 92 -8.84 -1.16 2.68
CA VAL A 92 -9.91 -1.47 1.73
C VAL A 92 -10.40 -2.88 2.02
N ALA A 93 -11.70 -3.03 2.20
CA ALA A 93 -12.31 -4.31 2.51
C ALA A 93 -13.32 -4.71 1.44
N PRO A 94 -13.50 -6.01 1.20
CA PRO A 94 -14.55 -6.47 0.32
C PRO A 94 -15.94 -6.04 0.84
N PRO A 95 -16.95 -6.04 -0.05
CA PRO A 95 -18.34 -5.88 0.35
C PRO A 95 -18.76 -6.95 1.36
N THR A 96 -19.68 -6.63 2.26
CA THR A 96 -20.30 -7.62 3.16
C THR A 96 -21.57 -8.19 2.53
N PRO A 97 -22.09 -9.34 3.01
CA PRO A 97 -23.38 -9.86 2.56
C PRO A 97 -24.54 -8.86 2.69
N GLU A 98 -24.51 -8.00 3.71
CA GLU A 98 -25.52 -6.96 3.98
C GLU A 98 -25.34 -5.75 3.05
N GLN A 99 -24.12 -5.51 2.55
CA GLN A 99 -23.79 -4.42 1.64
C GLN A 99 -23.01 -4.94 0.42
N PRO A 100 -23.59 -5.84 -0.39
CA PRO A 100 -22.85 -6.65 -1.38
C PRO A 100 -22.25 -5.84 -2.53
N ARG A 101 -22.66 -4.57 -2.67
CA ARG A 101 -22.18 -3.65 -3.71
C ARG A 101 -21.24 -2.57 -3.18
N LYS A 102 -20.95 -2.54 -1.88
CA LYS A 102 -20.19 -1.46 -1.25
C LYS A 102 -18.84 -1.96 -0.77
N VAL A 103 -17.80 -1.72 -1.57
CA VAL A 103 -16.41 -1.81 -1.09
C VAL A 103 -16.28 -0.84 0.08
N ARG A 104 -15.78 -1.34 1.22
CA ARG A 104 -15.64 -0.55 2.44
C ARG A 104 -14.21 -0.01 2.54
N HIS A 105 -14.07 1.17 3.11
CA HIS A 105 -12.79 1.89 3.17
C HIS A 105 -12.63 2.56 4.51
N LEU A 106 -11.41 2.56 5.03
CA LEU A 106 -11.04 3.25 6.25
C LEU A 106 -9.67 3.89 6.07
N TYR A 107 -9.58 5.18 6.36
CA TYR A 107 -8.32 5.88 6.45
C TYR A 107 -7.87 5.89 7.91
N LEU A 108 -6.67 5.41 8.17
CA LEU A 108 -6.02 5.45 9.48
C LEU A 108 -4.84 6.43 9.42
N GLU A 109 -4.75 7.33 10.39
CA GLU A 109 -3.66 8.28 10.52
C GLU A 109 -3.16 8.32 11.96
N LYS A 110 -1.87 8.03 12.15
CA LYS A 110 -1.15 8.30 13.39
C LYS A 110 -1.09 9.81 13.62
N GLY A 111 -1.64 10.24 14.73
CA GLY A 111 -1.47 11.58 15.27
C GLY A 111 -0.64 11.56 16.54
N MET A 112 -0.38 12.76 17.05
CA MET A 112 0.14 12.96 18.39
C MET A 112 -0.75 14.01 19.04
N ASP A 113 -1.43 13.64 20.12
CA ASP A 113 -2.19 14.59 20.93
C ASP A 113 -1.56 14.64 22.31
N SER A 114 -1.07 15.81 22.70
CA SER A 114 -0.49 16.04 24.03
C SER A 114 0.63 15.06 24.41
N GLY A 115 1.41 14.62 23.42
CA GLY A 115 2.52 13.67 23.59
C GLY A 115 2.12 12.19 23.58
N ILE A 116 0.83 11.89 23.40
CA ILE A 116 0.29 10.52 23.34
C ILE A 116 0.02 10.17 21.87
N ASP A 117 0.45 8.98 21.45
CA ASP A 117 0.15 8.44 20.13
C ASP A 117 -1.38 8.27 19.99
N THR A 118 -1.96 8.97 19.02
CA THR A 118 -3.39 8.85 18.69
C THR A 118 -3.58 8.21 17.33
N LEU A 119 -4.75 7.60 17.12
CA LEU A 119 -5.13 7.03 15.85
C LEU A 119 -6.43 7.66 15.36
N ASN A 120 -6.29 8.56 14.40
CA ASN A 120 -7.41 9.20 13.72
C ASN A 120 -7.97 8.26 12.66
N ARG A 121 -9.31 8.22 12.59
CA ARG A 121 -10.07 7.37 11.68
C ARG A 121 -10.94 8.25 10.79
N GLY A 122 -10.80 8.09 9.48
CA GLY A 122 -11.54 8.86 8.49
C GLY A 122 -12.17 7.99 7.42
N THR A 123 -13.27 8.45 6.85
CA THR A 123 -13.93 7.80 5.70
C THR A 123 -14.10 8.75 4.52
N SER A 124 -13.72 10.03 4.64
CA SER A 124 -13.79 11.01 3.56
C SER A 124 -12.77 10.70 2.46
N GLY A 125 -13.11 10.97 1.19
CA GLY A 125 -12.21 10.69 0.05
C GLY A 125 -12.18 9.23 -0.41
N TRP A 126 -13.11 8.39 0.09
CA TRP A 126 -13.17 6.97 -0.25
C TRP A 126 -13.52 6.71 -1.72
N ILE A 127 -14.25 7.62 -2.37
CA ILE A 127 -14.65 7.46 -3.78
C ILE A 127 -13.41 7.50 -4.67
N GLU A 128 -12.49 8.41 -4.42
CA GLU A 128 -11.26 8.54 -5.19
C GLU A 128 -10.32 7.35 -4.97
N VAL A 129 -10.22 6.87 -3.74
CA VAL A 129 -9.43 5.67 -3.40
C VAL A 129 -10.03 4.44 -4.08
N ARG A 130 -11.35 4.28 -4.04
CA ARG A 130 -12.05 3.20 -4.73
C ARG A 130 -11.75 3.20 -6.23
N ASN A 131 -11.94 4.33 -6.90
CA ASN A 131 -11.68 4.47 -8.32
C ASN A 131 -10.20 4.18 -8.65
N TYR A 132 -9.28 4.62 -7.78
CA TYR A 132 -7.86 4.34 -7.91
C TYR A 132 -7.54 2.84 -7.80
N VAL A 133 -8.13 2.15 -6.82
CA VAL A 133 -7.98 0.70 -6.62
C VAL A 133 -8.56 -0.09 -7.79
N GLU A 134 -9.73 0.28 -8.29
CA GLU A 134 -10.35 -0.36 -9.46
C GLU A 134 -9.47 -0.18 -10.71
N ALA A 135 -8.94 1.03 -10.94
CA ALA A 135 -8.00 1.29 -12.02
C ALA A 135 -6.71 0.47 -11.87
N ALA A 136 -6.15 0.38 -10.66
CA ALA A 136 -4.97 -0.42 -10.36
C ALA A 136 -5.21 -1.92 -10.62
N ARG A 137 -6.36 -2.47 -10.21
CA ARG A 137 -6.74 -3.87 -10.47
C ARG A 137 -6.87 -4.16 -11.97
N LYS A 138 -7.54 -3.29 -12.72
CA LYS A 138 -7.62 -3.41 -14.18
C LYS A 138 -6.22 -3.37 -14.81
N PHE A 139 -5.40 -2.42 -14.38
CA PHE A 139 -4.02 -2.28 -14.86
C PHE A 139 -3.17 -3.53 -14.61
N LYS A 140 -3.26 -4.11 -13.41
CA LYS A 140 -2.62 -5.39 -13.06
C LYS A 140 -3.08 -6.52 -13.98
N SER A 141 -4.39 -6.66 -14.17
CA SER A 141 -4.94 -7.69 -15.05
C SER A 141 -4.46 -7.55 -16.50
N GLU A 142 -4.15 -6.32 -16.93
CA GLU A 142 -3.64 -6.07 -18.26
C GLU A 142 -2.12 -6.33 -18.35
N HIS A 143 -1.33 -5.78 -17.43
CA HIS A 143 0.12 -5.65 -17.58
C HIS A 143 0.97 -6.40 -16.54
N GLY A 144 0.34 -7.08 -15.57
CA GLY A 144 1.03 -7.83 -14.53
C GLY A 144 1.49 -7.00 -13.32
N ASP A 145 2.03 -7.70 -12.33
CA ASP A 145 2.34 -7.15 -11.01
C ASP A 145 3.48 -6.12 -11.02
N ASN A 146 4.57 -6.40 -11.74
CA ASN A 146 5.68 -5.44 -11.80
C ASN A 146 5.27 -4.12 -12.45
N ALA A 147 4.47 -4.17 -13.52
CA ALA A 147 3.93 -2.98 -14.14
C ALA A 147 3.03 -2.21 -13.16
N LEU A 148 2.15 -2.93 -12.43
CA LEU A 148 1.32 -2.36 -11.39
C LEU A 148 2.18 -1.62 -10.36
N TYR A 149 3.18 -2.26 -9.77
CA TYR A 149 3.98 -1.65 -8.70
C TYR A 149 4.91 -0.55 -9.18
N LEU A 150 5.33 -0.56 -10.45
CA LEU A 150 6.02 0.59 -11.04
C LEU A 150 5.07 1.79 -11.11
N ARG A 151 3.83 1.60 -11.59
CA ARG A 151 2.90 2.71 -11.87
C ARG A 151 2.13 3.21 -10.65
N TYR A 152 1.65 2.29 -9.82
CA TYR A 152 0.76 2.51 -8.68
C TYR A 152 1.44 2.26 -7.34
N GLY A 153 2.69 1.79 -7.31
CA GLY A 153 3.42 1.53 -6.07
C GLY A 153 3.92 2.79 -5.38
N ARG A 154 4.93 2.62 -4.51
CA ARG A 154 5.56 3.74 -3.79
C ARG A 154 6.03 4.83 -4.78
N PRO A 155 5.68 6.11 -4.56
CA PRO A 155 6.13 7.19 -5.45
C PRO A 155 7.66 7.27 -5.48
N PHE A 156 8.21 7.73 -6.60
CA PHE A 156 9.63 8.05 -6.68
C PHE A 156 9.89 9.42 -6.06
N ALA A 157 11.12 9.68 -5.63
CA ALA A 157 11.49 11.00 -5.14
C ALA A 157 11.31 12.04 -6.26
N GLU A 158 10.99 13.28 -5.89
CA GLU A 158 10.97 14.40 -6.83
C GLU A 158 12.33 14.52 -7.52
N ARG A 159 12.32 14.79 -8.83
CA ARG A 159 13.54 14.86 -9.62
C ARG A 159 14.21 16.21 -9.38
N LYS A 160 15.48 16.18 -8.94
CA LYS A 160 16.25 17.39 -8.68
C LYS A 160 16.35 18.23 -9.96
N VAL A 161 15.80 19.43 -9.89
CA VAL A 161 15.88 20.44 -10.95
C VAL A 161 17.22 21.17 -10.77
N SER A 162 18.06 21.24 -11.80
CA SER A 162 19.22 22.13 -11.73
C SER A 162 18.70 23.58 -11.73
N LYS A 163 19.30 24.46 -10.92
CA LYS A 163 18.91 25.88 -10.85
C LYS A 163 18.98 26.59 -12.22
N PHE A 164 19.74 26.05 -13.17
CA PHE A 164 19.96 26.63 -14.49
C PHE A 164 19.29 25.86 -15.64
N PHE A 165 18.99 24.57 -15.45
CA PHE A 165 18.38 23.73 -16.49
C PHE A 165 17.30 22.89 -15.82
N GLY A 166 16.05 23.16 -16.19
CA GLY A 166 14.89 22.41 -15.70
C GLY A 166 15.06 20.89 -15.84
N TYR A 167 14.27 20.11 -15.09
CA TYR A 167 14.21 18.67 -15.31
C TYR A 167 13.60 18.39 -16.69
N ASN A 168 14.36 17.72 -17.56
CA ASN A 168 13.88 17.33 -18.88
C ASN A 168 13.32 15.90 -18.83
N VAL A 169 12.00 15.79 -18.88
CA VAL A 169 11.31 14.50 -18.94
C VAL A 169 11.72 13.76 -20.23
N PRO A 170 12.15 12.48 -20.15
CA PRO A 170 12.50 11.71 -21.34
C PRO A 170 11.40 11.75 -22.42
N GLN A 171 11.78 11.98 -23.67
CA GLN A 171 10.83 12.01 -24.79
C GLN A 171 10.50 10.59 -25.24
N TRP A 172 9.23 10.32 -25.55
CA TRP A 172 8.77 8.97 -25.92
C TRP A 172 9.40 8.48 -27.22
N ASN A 173 9.54 9.37 -28.20
CA ASN A 173 10.24 9.09 -29.45
C ASN A 173 11.72 8.72 -29.28
N ALA A 174 12.38 9.27 -28.25
CA ALA A 174 13.76 8.90 -27.91
C ALA A 174 13.80 7.53 -27.23
N LEU A 175 12.85 7.26 -26.32
CA LEU A 175 12.74 5.96 -25.66
C LEU A 175 12.46 4.83 -26.65
N LYS A 176 11.54 5.04 -27.60
CA LYS A 176 11.20 4.07 -28.66
C LYS A 176 12.40 3.73 -29.53
N ARG A 177 13.28 4.70 -29.79
CA ARG A 177 14.50 4.54 -30.60
C ARG A 177 15.72 4.10 -29.79
N SER A 178 15.65 4.09 -28.45
CA SER A 178 16.81 3.77 -27.63
C SER A 178 17.25 2.32 -27.80
N SER A 179 18.56 2.07 -27.74
CA SER A 179 19.14 0.72 -27.74
C SER A 179 19.04 0.02 -26.37
N THR A 180 18.49 0.70 -25.35
CA THR A 180 18.31 0.13 -24.01
C THR A 180 17.53 -1.19 -24.09
N PRO A 181 17.96 -2.27 -23.43
CA PRO A 181 17.22 -3.51 -23.41
C PRO A 181 15.84 -3.33 -22.77
N ALA A 182 14.88 -4.14 -23.22
CA ALA A 182 13.57 -4.24 -22.57
C ALA A 182 13.59 -5.39 -21.57
N TYR A 183 13.04 -5.17 -20.38
CA TYR A 183 12.93 -6.18 -19.34
C TYR A 183 11.67 -7.04 -19.50
N ASP A 184 11.78 -8.35 -19.29
CA ASP A 184 10.62 -9.22 -19.07
C ASP A 184 9.94 -8.81 -17.77
N LEU A 185 8.76 -8.20 -17.83
CA LEU A 185 8.07 -7.71 -16.64
C LEU A 185 7.53 -8.84 -15.76
N GLU A 186 7.43 -10.07 -16.24
CA GLU A 186 7.00 -11.19 -15.39
C GLU A 186 8.18 -11.81 -14.63
N LYS A 187 9.37 -11.79 -15.24
CA LYS A 187 10.56 -12.46 -14.67
C LYS A 187 11.52 -11.53 -13.96
N ALA A 188 11.55 -10.25 -14.33
CA ALA A 188 12.48 -9.30 -13.73
C ALA A 188 12.18 -9.09 -12.25
N ARG A 189 13.24 -8.97 -11.44
CA ARG A 189 13.11 -8.66 -10.01
C ARG A 189 12.65 -7.21 -9.84
N PHE A 190 11.55 -6.99 -9.12
CA PHE A 190 11.00 -5.65 -8.91
C PHE A 190 12.01 -4.60 -8.41
N PRO A 191 12.89 -4.88 -7.42
CA PRO A 191 13.89 -3.92 -6.98
C PRO A 191 14.83 -3.47 -8.10
N HIS A 192 15.18 -4.38 -9.02
CA HIS A 192 16.01 -4.04 -10.17
C HIS A 192 15.29 -3.07 -11.11
N LEU A 193 14.04 -3.37 -11.48
CA LEU A 193 13.22 -2.48 -12.32
C LEU A 193 13.07 -1.09 -11.70
N ARG A 194 12.77 -1.04 -10.40
CA ARG A 194 12.61 0.22 -9.68
C ARG A 194 13.90 1.02 -9.66
N ASN A 195 15.03 0.40 -9.37
CA ASN A 195 16.34 1.08 -9.36
C ASN A 195 16.73 1.59 -10.75
N THR A 196 16.46 0.80 -11.81
CA THR A 196 16.67 1.26 -13.19
C THR A 196 15.82 2.48 -13.50
N LEU A 197 14.52 2.46 -13.15
CA LEU A 197 13.63 3.59 -13.40
C LEU A 197 14.07 4.84 -12.62
N ASP A 198 14.52 4.68 -11.38
CA ASP A 198 14.99 5.78 -10.54
C ASP A 198 16.31 6.38 -11.05
N GLN A 199 17.26 5.54 -11.47
CA GLN A 199 18.59 5.94 -11.93
C GLN A 199 18.54 6.60 -13.32
N TYR A 200 17.80 6.03 -14.26
CA TYR A 200 17.80 6.47 -15.66
C TYR A 200 16.59 7.34 -16.02
N ASN A 201 15.64 7.51 -15.10
CA ASN A 201 14.35 8.18 -15.29
C ASN A 201 13.42 7.53 -16.34
N TYR A 202 13.83 6.41 -16.92
CA TYR A 202 13.01 5.61 -17.82
C TYR A 202 13.44 4.14 -17.80
N LEU A 203 12.54 3.27 -18.25
CA LEU A 203 12.88 1.90 -18.66
C LEU A 203 11.89 1.42 -19.73
N LYS A 204 12.28 0.35 -20.43
CA LYS A 204 11.38 -0.41 -21.29
C LYS A 204 11.14 -1.78 -20.69
N GLY A 205 9.90 -2.26 -20.72
CA GLY A 205 9.58 -3.62 -20.34
C GLY A 205 8.53 -4.20 -21.27
N TYR A 206 8.39 -5.51 -21.29
CA TYR A 206 7.30 -6.18 -22.00
C TYR A 206 6.49 -7.05 -21.06
N ASP A 207 5.17 -7.09 -21.27
CA ASP A 207 4.25 -7.94 -20.49
C ASP A 207 4.09 -9.34 -21.12
N SER A 208 3.30 -10.22 -20.49
CA SER A 208 3.00 -11.58 -21.00
C SER A 208 2.42 -11.61 -22.41
N LYS A 209 1.82 -10.50 -22.85
CA LYS A 209 1.22 -10.37 -24.18
C LYS A 209 2.22 -9.84 -25.19
N ASN A 210 3.52 -9.82 -24.86
CA ASN A 210 4.60 -9.23 -25.63
C ASN A 210 4.38 -7.75 -25.97
N ARG A 211 3.56 -7.02 -25.22
CA ARG A 211 3.37 -5.59 -25.45
C ARG A 211 4.57 -4.85 -24.88
N LEU A 212 5.27 -4.10 -25.72
CA LEU A 212 6.38 -3.25 -25.29
C LEU A 212 5.83 -1.99 -24.63
N LEU A 213 6.19 -1.80 -23.37
CA LEU A 213 5.79 -0.70 -22.51
C LEU A 213 7.00 0.19 -22.21
N GLY A 214 6.80 1.50 -22.30
CA GLY A 214 7.74 2.51 -21.85
C GLY A 214 7.29 3.10 -20.53
N PHE A 215 8.18 3.12 -19.55
CA PHE A 215 7.96 3.79 -18.27
C PHE A 215 8.92 4.96 -18.16
N LYS A 216 8.46 6.12 -17.68
CA LYS A 216 9.34 7.26 -17.39
C LYS A 216 8.86 8.05 -16.19
N LEU A 217 9.78 8.74 -15.52
CA LEU A 217 9.46 9.62 -14.40
C LEU A 217 9.19 11.04 -14.87
N ASP A 218 8.08 11.62 -14.41
CA ASP A 218 7.88 13.07 -14.47
C ASP A 218 8.69 13.79 -13.38
N LYS A 219 8.63 15.12 -13.36
CA LYS A 219 9.37 15.93 -12.38
C LYS A 219 8.99 15.63 -10.92
N ASN A 220 7.74 15.24 -10.68
CA ASN A 220 7.18 14.96 -9.36
C ASN A 220 7.45 13.51 -8.91
N GLY A 221 8.15 12.72 -9.72
CA GLY A 221 8.39 11.30 -9.43
C GLY A 221 7.18 10.40 -9.74
N ASN A 222 6.18 10.88 -10.50
CA ASN A 222 5.12 10.03 -11.00
C ASN A 222 5.61 9.23 -12.20
N VAL A 223 5.18 7.98 -12.29
CA VAL A 223 5.47 7.12 -13.44
C VAL A 223 4.46 7.38 -14.56
N LEU A 224 4.93 7.81 -15.71
CA LEU A 224 4.16 7.85 -16.94
C LEU A 224 4.38 6.54 -17.72
N LEU A 225 3.35 6.09 -18.42
CA LEU A 225 3.37 4.86 -19.21
C LEU A 225 2.96 5.16 -20.66
N GLU A 226 3.62 4.52 -21.62
CA GLU A 226 3.15 4.46 -23.00
C GLU A 226 3.34 3.06 -23.60
N TYR A 227 2.40 2.65 -24.44
CA TYR A 227 2.56 1.47 -25.29
C TYR A 227 3.43 1.83 -26.50
N LEU A 228 4.60 1.19 -26.60
CA LEU A 228 5.61 1.50 -27.62
C LEU A 228 5.50 0.61 -28.87
N GLY A 229 4.70 -0.47 -28.81
CA GLY A 229 4.51 -1.44 -29.89
C GLY A 229 4.57 -2.87 -29.39
N GLN A 230 4.75 -3.81 -30.31
CA GLN A 230 5.02 -5.21 -29.98
C GLN A 230 6.52 -5.41 -29.71
N TYR A 231 6.83 -6.22 -28.70
CA TYR A 231 8.20 -6.64 -28.43
C TYR A 231 8.56 -7.80 -29.37
N HIS A 232 9.62 -7.60 -30.13
CA HIS A 232 10.25 -8.63 -30.95
C HIS A 232 11.64 -8.89 -30.36
N PRO A 233 11.89 -10.09 -29.80
CA PRO A 233 13.23 -10.45 -29.34
C PRO A 233 14.19 -10.32 -30.53
N ARG A 234 15.35 -9.69 -30.31
CA ARG A 234 16.42 -9.76 -31.31
C ARG A 234 16.98 -11.17 -31.25
N VAL A 235 16.78 -11.92 -32.34
CA VAL A 235 17.35 -13.25 -32.58
C VAL A 235 18.84 -13.12 -32.83
#